data_AF-A0A1J5SCJ0-F1
#
_entry.id   AF-A0A1J5SCJ0-F1
#
_cell.length_a   1.000
_cell.length_b   1.000
_cell.length_c   1.000
_cell.angle_alpha   90.00
_cell.angle_beta   90.00
_cell.angle_gamma   90.00
#
_symmetry.space_group_name_H-M   'P 1'
#
loop_
_entity.id
_entity.type
_entity.pdbx_description
1 polymer ?
#
loop_
_entity_poly.entity_id
_entity_poly.type
_entity_poly.pdbx_seq_one_letter_code
_entity_poly.pdbx_strand_id
1 'polypeptide(L)'
;MKKSIVVLAVSTLIGGGILISCNTPAEKVENAENKVAEANSNLDSANAAYLADIENYRKETAAKIAANEKSVAEFNARIESEKNETRADYKKKIAELNKKNSDMKKRMDDYKADGKDKWQIFKAEFSHDMDGLGKAFKDLTVKNIK
;
A
#
# COMPACT_ATOMS: atom_id res chain seq x y z
N MET A 1 -27.19 -26.63 -6.45
CA MET A 1 -27.65 -25.84 -7.61
C MET A 1 -29.10 -25.43 -7.40
N LYS A 2 -29.35 -24.17 -7.03
CA LYS A 2 -30.69 -23.58 -7.01
C LYS A 2 -30.59 -22.30 -7.81
N LYS A 3 -31.18 -22.30 -9.01
CA LYS A 3 -31.23 -21.13 -9.90
C LYS A 3 -32.37 -20.24 -9.40
N SER A 4 -32.06 -19.10 -8.82
CA SER A 4 -33.08 -18.10 -8.46
C SER A 4 -33.51 -17.37 -9.72
N ILE A 5 -34.77 -17.56 -10.11
CA ILE A 5 -35.43 -16.80 -11.18
C ILE A 5 -35.86 -15.49 -10.55
N VAL A 6 -35.19 -14.39 -10.90
CA VAL A 6 -35.65 -13.03 -10.56
C VAL A 6 -36.58 -12.59 -11.70
N VAL A 7 -37.88 -12.65 -11.45
CA VAL A 7 -38.90 -12.10 -12.35
C VAL A 7 -38.97 -10.59 -12.12
N LEU A 8 -38.52 -9.80 -13.10
CA LEU A 8 -38.67 -8.34 -13.08
C LEU A 8 -40.02 -7.99 -13.74
N ALA A 9 -41.01 -7.60 -12.93
CA ALA A 9 -42.30 -7.15 -13.41
C ALA A 9 -42.19 -5.73 -14.00
N VAL A 10 -42.40 -5.60 -15.30
CA VAL A 10 -42.52 -4.30 -15.99
C VAL A 10 -43.98 -3.88 -15.94
N SER A 11 -44.30 -2.90 -15.08
CA SER A 11 -45.61 -2.23 -15.10
C SER A 11 -45.50 -0.94 -15.90
N THR A 12 -46.17 -0.88 -17.05
CA THR A 12 -46.30 0.32 -17.88
C THR A 12 -47.63 1.01 -17.59
N LEU A 13 -47.56 2.24 -17.05
CA LEU A 13 -48.68 3.18 -16.98
C LEU A 13 -48.34 4.38 -17.86
N ILE A 14 -49.11 4.58 -18.94
CA ILE A 14 -49.02 5.73 -19.82
C ILE A 14 -50.14 6.70 -19.44
N GLY A 15 -49.77 7.90 -18.98
CA GLY A 15 -50.64 9.06 -18.82
C GLY A 15 -49.83 10.32 -19.11
N GLY A 16 -50.25 11.10 -20.12
CA GLY A 16 -49.44 12.13 -20.77
C GLY A 16 -49.33 13.47 -20.05
N GLY A 17 -48.22 14.16 -20.34
CA GLY A 17 -47.94 15.58 -20.06
C GLY A 17 -46.60 15.95 -20.68
N ILE A 18 -46.61 16.70 -21.78
CA ILE A 18 -45.40 17.18 -22.46
C ILE A 18 -44.87 18.39 -21.71
N LEU A 19 -43.70 18.25 -21.06
CA LEU A 19 -42.79 19.35 -20.77
C LEU A 19 -41.35 18.90 -21.05
N ILE A 20 -40.57 19.85 -21.51
CA ILE A 20 -39.30 19.77 -22.23
C ILE A 20 -38.20 19.01 -21.46
N SER A 21 -37.37 18.30 -22.22
CA SER A 21 -36.25 17.43 -21.84
C SER A 21 -36.68 16.04 -21.35
N CYS A 22 -36.82 15.08 -22.28
CA CYS A 22 -36.90 13.66 -21.92
C CYS A 22 -36.26 12.82 -23.03
N ASN A 23 -35.08 12.28 -22.74
CA ASN A 23 -34.46 11.23 -23.54
C ASN A 23 -35.46 10.07 -23.74
N THR A 24 -35.45 9.46 -24.92
CA THR A 24 -36.29 8.29 -25.20
C THR A 24 -35.91 7.12 -24.27
N PRO A 25 -36.82 6.16 -24.01
CA PRO A 25 -36.47 4.97 -23.24
C PRO A 25 -35.26 4.22 -23.78
N ALA A 26 -35.08 4.17 -25.11
CA ALA A 26 -33.91 3.60 -25.76
C ALA A 26 -32.62 4.39 -25.44
N GLU A 27 -32.65 5.72 -25.54
CA GLU A 27 -31.52 6.59 -25.14
C GLU A 27 -31.19 6.47 -23.65
N LYS A 28 -32.18 6.23 -22.79
CA LYS A 28 -31.94 6.00 -21.35
C LYS A 28 -31.24 4.66 -21.10
N VAL A 29 -31.60 3.60 -21.84
CA VAL A 29 -30.95 2.29 -21.76
C VAL A 29 -29.51 2.38 -22.27
N GLU A 30 -29.31 2.98 -23.45
CA GLU A 30 -27.97 3.16 -24.04
C GLU A 30 -27.04 3.99 -23.12
N ASN A 31 -27.54 5.08 -22.53
CA ASN A 31 -26.77 5.89 -21.59
C ASN A 31 -26.45 5.13 -20.30
N ALA A 32 -27.34 4.25 -19.83
CA ALA A 32 -27.08 3.40 -18.68
C ALA A 32 -26.00 2.35 -18.98
N GLU A 33 -26.07 1.70 -20.15
CA GLU A 33 -25.06 0.73 -20.60
C GLU A 33 -23.68 1.37 -20.75
N ASN A 34 -23.60 2.56 -21.36
CA ASN A 34 -22.35 3.30 -21.50
C ASN A 34 -21.75 3.69 -20.15
N LYS A 35 -22.56 4.16 -19.20
CA LYS A 35 -22.10 4.46 -17.83
C LYS A 35 -21.60 3.24 -17.09
N VAL A 36 -22.23 2.08 -17.28
CA VAL A 36 -21.77 0.81 -16.70
C VAL A 36 -20.45 0.38 -17.33
N ALA A 37 -20.29 0.49 -18.64
CA ALA A 37 -19.05 0.17 -19.34
C ALA A 37 -17.89 1.08 -18.90
N GLU A 38 -18.14 2.39 -18.80
CA GLU A 38 -17.17 3.36 -18.29
C GLU A 38 -16.80 3.07 -16.84
N ALA A 39 -17.78 2.79 -15.98
CA ALA A 39 -17.55 2.42 -14.58
C ALA A 39 -16.71 1.14 -14.45
N ASN A 40 -16.97 0.13 -15.28
CA ASN A 40 -16.18 -1.10 -15.32
C ASN A 40 -14.74 -0.85 -15.79
N SER A 41 -14.56 -0.08 -16.87
CA SER A 41 -13.22 0.30 -17.35
C SER A 41 -12.43 1.09 -16.29
N ASN A 42 -13.09 2.03 -15.62
CA ASN A 42 -12.50 2.80 -14.53
C ASN A 42 -12.13 1.90 -13.33
N LEU A 43 -12.96 0.90 -13.02
CA LEU A 43 -12.69 -0.10 -11.97
C LEU A 43 -11.47 -0.96 -12.34
N ASP A 44 -11.38 -1.43 -13.58
CA ASP A 44 -10.25 -2.25 -14.06
C ASP A 44 -8.94 -1.46 -14.05
N SER A 45 -8.97 -0.22 -14.55
CA SER A 45 -7.81 0.69 -14.52
C SER A 45 -7.38 1.02 -13.10
N ALA A 46 -8.33 1.32 -12.21
CA ALA A 46 -8.05 1.57 -10.80
C ALA A 46 -7.44 0.34 -10.11
N ASN A 47 -7.90 -0.87 -10.45
CA ASN A 47 -7.33 -2.13 -9.95
C ASN A 47 -5.90 -2.33 -10.46
N ALA A 48 -5.63 -2.05 -11.74
CA ALA A 48 -4.28 -2.16 -12.31
C ALA A 48 -3.30 -1.16 -11.66
N ALA A 49 -3.70 0.10 -11.53
CA ALA A 49 -2.87 1.13 -10.89
C ALA A 49 -2.59 0.82 -9.41
N TYR A 50 -3.59 0.32 -8.70
CA TYR A 50 -3.47 -0.12 -7.32
C TYR A 50 -2.46 -1.26 -7.14
N LEU A 51 -2.55 -2.32 -7.97
CA LEU A 51 -1.63 -3.45 -7.90
C LEU A 51 -0.20 -3.04 -8.28
N ALA A 52 -0.06 -2.14 -9.27
CA ALA A 52 1.24 -1.58 -9.64
C ALA A 52 1.87 -0.76 -8.51
N ASP A 53 1.08 0.02 -7.77
CA ASP A 53 1.58 0.78 -6.61
C ASP A 53 2.10 -0.15 -5.50
N ILE A 54 1.42 -1.28 -5.24
CA ILE A 54 1.94 -2.29 -4.29
C ILE A 54 3.30 -2.79 -4.73
N GLU A 55 3.44 -3.19 -5.99
CA GLU A 55 4.68 -3.77 -6.48
C GLU A 55 5.84 -2.75 -6.50
N ASN A 56 5.56 -1.51 -6.86
CA ASN A 56 6.56 -0.44 -6.78
C ASN A 56 6.97 -0.19 -5.32
N TYR A 57 6.02 -0.15 -4.41
CA TYR A 57 6.32 0.07 -3.00
C TYR A 57 7.08 -1.09 -2.34
N ARG A 58 6.90 -2.33 -2.80
CA ARG A 58 7.76 -3.47 -2.41
C ARG A 58 9.22 -3.22 -2.79
N LYS A 59 9.47 -2.73 -4.01
CA LYS A 59 10.83 -2.40 -4.47
C LYS A 59 11.45 -1.25 -3.68
N GLU A 60 10.68 -0.19 -3.43
CA GLU A 60 11.11 0.93 -2.58
C GLU A 60 11.47 0.45 -1.16
N THR A 61 10.64 -0.42 -0.59
CA THR A 61 10.87 -1.00 0.74
C THR A 61 12.12 -1.88 0.76
N ALA A 62 12.32 -2.72 -0.26
CA ALA A 62 13.52 -3.53 -0.39
C ALA A 62 14.79 -2.65 -0.46
N ALA A 63 14.73 -1.53 -1.18
CA ALA A 63 15.83 -0.57 -1.25
C ALA A 63 16.12 0.09 0.12
N LYS A 64 15.07 0.49 0.87
CA LYS A 64 15.23 1.04 2.23
C LYS A 64 15.84 0.01 3.20
N ILE A 65 15.40 -1.25 3.14
CA ILE A 65 15.93 -2.35 3.94
C ILE A 65 17.42 -2.58 3.62
N ALA A 66 17.80 -2.61 2.35
CA ALA A 66 19.19 -2.77 1.93
C ALA A 66 20.07 -1.59 2.37
N ALA A 67 19.54 -0.36 2.35
CA ALA A 67 20.24 0.80 2.87
C ALA A 67 20.49 0.69 4.38
N ASN A 68 19.52 0.20 5.14
CA ASN A 68 19.67 -0.05 6.58
C ASN A 68 20.75 -1.12 6.86
N GLU A 69 20.74 -2.23 6.11
CA GLU A 69 21.76 -3.28 6.21
C GLU A 69 23.17 -2.75 5.94
N LYS A 70 23.30 -1.87 4.93
CA LYS A 70 24.56 -1.18 4.64
C LYS A 70 25.02 -0.29 5.80
N SER A 71 24.13 0.50 6.39
CA SER A 71 24.46 1.33 7.57
C SER A 71 24.94 0.49 8.75
N VAL A 72 24.39 -0.71 8.94
CA VAL A 72 24.84 -1.65 9.97
C VAL A 72 26.24 -2.17 9.69
N ALA A 73 26.53 -2.56 8.45
CA ALA A 73 27.86 -3.03 8.07
C ALA A 73 28.93 -1.95 8.31
N GLU A 74 28.65 -0.72 7.88
CA GLU A 74 29.53 0.45 8.09
C GLU A 74 29.73 0.76 9.57
N PHE A 75 28.67 0.69 10.37
CA PHE A 75 28.74 0.96 11.80
C PHE A 75 29.50 -0.14 12.56
N ASN A 76 29.30 -1.41 12.21
CA ASN A 76 30.04 -2.54 12.78
C ASN A 76 31.56 -2.39 12.58
N ALA A 77 32.00 -1.97 11.39
CA ALA A 77 33.41 -1.72 11.11
C ALA A 77 33.97 -0.58 11.98
N ARG A 78 33.18 0.46 12.25
CA ARG A 78 33.59 1.61 13.06
C ARG A 78 33.75 1.29 14.54
N ILE A 79 32.91 0.43 15.10
CA ILE A 79 32.93 0.11 16.54
C ILE A 79 33.98 -0.95 16.90
N GLU A 80 34.72 -1.47 15.93
CA GLU A 80 35.73 -2.52 16.15
C GLU A 80 36.95 -2.05 16.93
N SER A 81 37.22 -0.74 16.95
CA SER A 81 38.25 -0.11 17.77
C SER A 81 37.74 0.43 19.12
N GLU A 82 36.43 0.37 19.38
CA GLU A 82 35.82 0.87 20.62
C GLU A 82 36.09 -0.06 21.80
N LYS A 83 36.01 0.48 23.02
CA LYS A 83 36.11 -0.31 24.27
C LYS A 83 35.05 -1.41 24.32
N ASN A 84 35.37 -2.53 24.98
CA ASN A 84 34.50 -3.71 25.03
C ASN A 84 33.08 -3.41 25.54
N GLU A 85 32.93 -2.61 26.59
CA GLU A 85 31.63 -2.21 27.15
C GLU A 85 30.81 -1.40 26.15
N THR A 86 31.39 -0.33 25.59
CA THR A 86 30.75 0.50 24.56
C THR A 86 30.35 -0.32 23.32
N ARG A 87 31.23 -1.23 22.90
CA ARG A 87 30.98 -2.14 21.77
C ARG A 87 29.82 -3.09 22.06
N ALA A 88 29.69 -3.59 23.28
CA ALA A 88 28.59 -4.46 23.68
C ALA A 88 27.24 -3.73 23.61
N ASP A 89 27.18 -2.49 24.10
CA ASP A 89 25.97 -1.66 24.03
C ASP A 89 25.56 -1.38 22.58
N TYR A 90 26.53 -1.04 21.72
CA TYR A 90 26.28 -0.86 20.30
C TYR A 90 25.79 -2.13 19.61
N LYS A 91 26.40 -3.29 19.90
CA LYS A 91 25.95 -4.58 19.36
C LYS A 91 24.52 -4.91 19.75
N LYS A 92 24.12 -4.62 21.01
CA LYS A 92 22.73 -4.79 21.45
C LYS A 92 21.76 -3.90 20.66
N LYS A 93 22.10 -2.62 20.50
CA LYS A 93 21.30 -1.67 19.70
C LYS A 93 21.15 -2.13 18.25
N ILE A 94 22.25 -2.59 17.63
CA ILE A 94 22.24 -3.14 16.26
C ILE A 94 21.33 -4.37 16.17
N ALA A 95 21.38 -5.28 17.13
CA ALA A 95 20.54 -6.47 17.14
C ALA A 95 19.04 -6.11 17.20
N GLU A 96 18.67 -5.14 18.05
CA GLU A 96 17.28 -4.63 18.13
C GLU A 96 16.82 -4.02 16.80
N LEU A 97 17.67 -3.22 16.16
CA LEU A 97 17.35 -2.58 14.88
C LEU A 97 17.28 -3.58 13.73
N ASN A 98 18.17 -4.57 13.69
CA ASN A 98 18.13 -5.66 12.71
C ASN A 98 16.86 -6.49 12.84
N LYS A 99 16.43 -6.79 14.07
CA LYS A 99 15.16 -7.46 14.31
C LYS A 99 14.00 -6.66 13.72
N LYS A 100 13.92 -5.36 14.01
CA LYS A 100 12.88 -4.47 13.44
C LYS A 100 12.94 -4.42 11.91
N ASN A 101 14.13 -4.35 11.32
CA ASN A 101 14.32 -4.36 9.86
C ASN A 101 13.79 -5.66 9.23
N SER A 102 14.06 -6.80 9.87
CA SER A 102 13.54 -8.10 9.44
C SER A 102 12.02 -8.22 9.63
N ASP A 103 11.49 -7.70 10.74
CA ASP A 103 10.05 -7.69 11.02
C ASP A 103 9.30 -6.85 9.96
N MET A 104 9.87 -5.69 9.57
CA MET A 104 9.32 -4.86 8.50
C MET A 104 9.37 -5.54 7.14
N LYS A 105 10.46 -6.22 6.81
CA LYS A 105 10.56 -7.03 5.58
C LYS A 105 9.42 -8.05 5.52
N LYS A 106 9.24 -8.81 6.60
CA LYS A 106 8.18 -9.81 6.72
C LYS A 106 6.79 -9.17 6.58
N ARG A 107 6.53 -8.04 7.24
CA ARG A 107 5.25 -7.32 7.13
C ARG A 107 4.92 -6.92 5.70
N MET A 108 5.91 -6.53 4.89
CA MET A 108 5.73 -6.23 3.47
C MET A 108 5.47 -7.50 2.64
N ASP A 109 6.25 -8.57 2.89
CA ASP A 109 6.11 -9.84 2.17
C ASP A 109 4.76 -10.51 2.44
N ASP A 110 4.26 -10.41 3.68
CA ASP A 110 2.98 -10.97 4.11
C ASP A 110 1.77 -10.13 3.65
N TYR A 111 1.98 -8.90 3.15
CA TYR A 111 0.90 -8.04 2.70
C TYR A 111 0.25 -8.58 1.42
N LYS A 112 -1.06 -8.81 1.51
CA LYS A 112 -1.90 -9.26 0.40
C LYS A 112 -2.79 -8.12 -0.08
N ALA A 113 -2.96 -8.02 -1.39
CA ALA A 113 -3.87 -7.04 -1.99
C ALA A 113 -5.30 -7.33 -1.54
N ASP A 114 -5.90 -6.38 -0.83
CA ASP A 114 -7.23 -6.48 -0.21
C ASP A 114 -8.02 -5.16 -0.37
N GLY A 115 -7.84 -4.54 -1.54
CA GLY A 115 -8.49 -3.28 -1.92
C GLY A 115 -7.63 -2.03 -1.66
N LYS A 116 -7.98 -0.96 -2.37
CA LYS A 116 -7.23 0.30 -2.39
C LYS A 116 -7.21 1.00 -1.04
N ASP A 117 -8.32 1.00 -0.30
CA ASP A 117 -8.40 1.72 0.98
C ASP A 117 -7.52 1.08 2.05
N LYS A 118 -7.57 -0.26 2.17
CA LYS A 118 -6.70 -1.01 3.08
C LYS A 118 -5.23 -0.82 2.73
N TRP A 119 -4.93 -0.72 1.45
CA TRP A 119 -3.58 -0.43 0.98
C TRP A 119 -3.08 0.95 1.38
N GLN A 120 -3.89 2.00 1.22
CA GLN A 120 -3.47 3.34 1.61
C GLN A 120 -3.19 3.42 3.12
N ILE A 121 -4.04 2.78 3.94
CA ILE A 121 -3.82 2.70 5.40
C ILE A 121 -2.52 1.95 5.71
N PHE A 122 -2.36 0.76 5.13
CA PHE A 122 -1.14 -0.04 5.32
C PHE A 122 0.11 0.74 4.90
N LYS A 123 0.11 1.33 3.71
CA LYS A 123 1.25 2.08 3.15
C LYS A 123 1.61 3.27 4.04
N ALA A 124 0.63 3.99 4.57
CA ALA A 124 0.87 5.12 5.46
C ALA A 124 1.55 4.70 6.77
N GLU A 125 1.00 3.69 7.46
CA GLU A 125 1.58 3.17 8.71
C GLU A 125 2.95 2.56 8.48
N PHE A 126 3.08 1.71 7.45
CA PHE A 126 4.34 1.07 7.11
C PHE A 126 5.42 2.11 6.77
N SER A 127 5.07 3.16 6.01
CA SER A 127 6.00 4.25 5.68
C SER A 127 6.50 4.95 6.93
N HIS A 128 5.60 5.28 7.86
CA HIS A 128 5.94 5.93 9.12
C HIS A 128 6.95 5.10 9.92
N ASP A 129 6.66 3.81 10.10
CA ASP A 129 7.52 2.88 10.83
C ASP A 129 8.89 2.72 10.16
N MET A 130 8.90 2.59 8.83
CA MET A 130 10.13 2.44 8.06
C MET A 130 11.01 3.70 8.08
N ASP A 131 10.40 4.89 8.04
CA ASP A 131 11.13 6.15 8.14
C ASP A 131 11.72 6.34 9.55
N GLY A 132 10.96 5.97 10.60
CA GLY A 132 11.47 5.93 11.97
C GLY A 132 12.65 4.96 12.13
N LEU A 133 12.54 3.77 11.53
CA LEU A 133 13.63 2.79 11.52
C LEU A 133 14.87 3.32 10.78
N GLY A 134 14.70 3.91 9.60
CA GLY A 134 15.79 4.50 8.83
C GLY A 134 16.50 5.63 9.58
N LYS A 135 15.76 6.47 10.32
CA LYS A 135 16.36 7.48 11.22
C LYS A 135 17.19 6.83 12.32
N ALA A 136 16.66 5.79 12.97
CA ALA A 136 17.39 5.09 14.03
C ALA A 136 18.70 4.45 13.54
N PHE A 137 18.75 3.95 12.30
CA PHE A 137 20.00 3.49 11.69
C PHE A 137 20.96 4.63 11.38
N LYS A 138 20.47 5.76 10.84
CA LYS A 138 21.30 6.95 10.60
C LYS A 138 21.91 7.49 11.89
N ASP A 139 21.15 7.50 12.98
CA ASP A 139 21.60 7.97 14.29
C ASP A 139 22.73 7.11 14.87
N LEU A 140 22.86 5.83 14.48
CA LEU A 140 24.05 5.03 14.81
C LEU A 140 25.32 5.62 14.19
N THR A 141 25.21 6.13 12.96
CA THR A 141 26.37 6.61 12.19
C THR A 141 26.81 8.01 12.59
N VAL A 142 25.95 8.81 13.22
CA VAL A 142 26.33 10.12 13.73
C VAL A 142 27.35 9.92 14.85
N LYS A 143 28.58 10.44 14.66
CA LYS A 143 29.55 10.50 15.75
C LYS A 143 28.96 11.39 16.83
N ASN A 144 28.54 10.80 17.94
CA ASN A 144 28.38 11.56 19.18
C ASN A 144 29.78 11.95 19.63
N ILE A 145 30.26 13.10 19.16
CA ILE A 145 31.40 13.79 19.74
C ILE A 145 30.92 14.20 21.14
N LYS A 146 31.28 13.41 22.15
CA LYS A 146 31.21 13.82 23.55
C LYS A 146 32.58 14.32 23.97
#